data_AF-G8PTQ7-F1
#
_entry.id   AF-G8PTQ7-F1
#
_cell.length_a   1.000
_cell.length_b   1.000
_cell.length_c   1.000
_cell.angle_alpha   90.00
_cell.angle_beta   90.00
_cell.angle_gamma   90.00
#
_symmetry.space_group_name_H-M   'P 1'
#
loop_
_entity.id
_entity.type
_entity.pdbx_description
1 polymer ?
#
loop_
_entity_poly.entity_id
_entity_poly.type
_entity_poly.pdbx_seq_one_letter_code
_entity_poly.pdbx_strand_id
1 'polypeptide(L)' 'MGSHYHFAEVNGALSFDRAAAQCMRLNIAPGTAVRFEPGQTREVSLISFGGSQTLTGFQIKEVETA' A
#
# COMPACT_ATOMS: atom_id res chain seq x y z
N MET A 1 2.67 -8.31 -2.63
CA MET A 1 2.62 -6.84 -2.61
C MET A 1 3.94 -6.30 -3.14
N GLY A 2 3.91 -5.58 -4.27
CA GLY A 2 5.13 -5.08 -4.92
C GLY A 2 5.67 -3.79 -4.31
N SER A 3 6.95 -3.51 -4.55
CA SER A 3 7.70 -2.36 -4.01
C SER A 3 7.08 -0.97 -4.22
N HIS A 4 6.25 -0.77 -5.26
CA HIS A 4 5.68 0.54 -5.63
C HIS A 4 4.15 0.60 -5.60
N TYR A 5 3.50 -0.44 -5.10
CA TYR A 5 2.04 -0.42 -4.95
C TYR A 5 1.66 0.48 -3.77
N HIS A 6 0.60 1.29 -3.92
CA HIS A 6 0.11 2.14 -2.83
C HIS A 6 -0.44 1.26 -1.69
N PHE A 7 0.24 1.30 -0.55
CA PHE A 7 0.00 0.32 0.52
C PHE A 7 -1.40 0.46 1.14
N ALA A 8 -1.97 1.67 1.23
CA ALA A 8 -3.33 1.88 1.75
C ALA A 8 -4.44 1.26 0.86
N GLU A 9 -4.12 0.89 -0.39
CA GLU A 9 -5.05 0.34 -1.37
C GLU A 9 -4.85 -1.16 -1.62
N VAL A 10 -3.98 -1.83 -0.86
CA VAL A 10 -3.83 -3.30 -0.98
C VAL A 10 -5.14 -4.01 -0.60
N ASN A 11 -5.23 -5.29 -0.98
CA ASN A 11 -6.35 -6.19 -0.71
C ASN A 11 -7.03 -5.92 0.66
N GLY A 12 -8.36 -5.79 0.66
CA GLY A 12 -9.20 -5.57 1.83
C GLY A 12 -9.05 -6.63 2.94
N ALA A 13 -8.61 -7.84 2.59
CA ALA A 13 -8.37 -8.92 3.56
C ALA A 13 -7.17 -8.67 4.49
N LEU A 14 -6.27 -7.73 4.18
CA LEU A 14 -5.18 -7.34 5.07
C LEU A 14 -5.68 -6.32 6.09
N SER A 15 -5.47 -6.63 7.38
CA SER A 15 -5.81 -5.78 8.52
C SER A 15 -4.58 -5.01 9.01
N PHE A 16 -4.63 -3.69 8.92
CA PHE A 16 -3.60 -2.74 9.37
C PHE A 16 -4.19 -1.33 9.37
N ASP A 17 -3.46 -0.34 9.90
CA ASP A 17 -3.86 1.07 9.84
C ASP A 17 -3.68 1.63 8.42
N ARG A 18 -4.81 1.75 7.70
CA ARG A 18 -4.82 2.29 6.33
C ARG A 18 -4.60 3.80 6.29
N ALA A 19 -4.96 4.53 7.34
CA ALA A 19 -4.76 5.97 7.41
C ALA A 19 -3.26 6.29 7.55
N ALA A 20 -2.54 5.52 8.39
CA ALA A 20 -1.09 5.62 8.53
C ALA A 20 -0.32 5.23 7.25
N ALA A 21 -0.91 4.42 6.37
CA ALA A 21 -0.29 3.95 5.13
C ALA A 21 -0.57 4.83 3.90
N GLN A 22 -1.27 5.95 4.06
CA GLN A 22 -1.62 6.85 2.96
C GLN A 22 -0.39 7.46 2.30
N CYS A 23 -0.38 7.48 0.97
CA CYS A 23 0.74 7.95 0.17
C CYS A 23 2.07 7.24 0.46
N MET A 24 2.02 5.97 0.90
CA MET A 24 3.20 5.16 1.17
C MET A 24 3.28 3.88 0.32
N ARG A 25 4.51 3.38 0.16
CA ARG A 25 4.85 2.11 -0.49
C ARG A 25 5.82 1.29 0.37
N LEU A 26 6.01 0.02 0.04
CA LEU A 26 6.99 -0.82 0.75
C LEU A 26 8.42 -0.28 0.60
N ASN A 27 9.13 -0.16 1.72
CA ASN A 27 10.55 0.20 1.73
C ASN A 27 11.42 -1.04 1.46
N ILE A 28 11.34 -1.55 0.24
CA ILE A 28 12.11 -2.70 -0.25
C ILE A 28 12.73 -2.38 -1.60
N ALA A 29 13.69 -3.21 -2.03
CA ALA A 29 14.35 -3.05 -3.32
C ALA A 29 13.34 -2.97 -4.49
N PRO A 30 13.55 -2.08 -5.47
CA PRO A 30 12.68 -1.98 -6.64
C PRO A 30 12.49 -3.32 -7.35
N GLY A 31 11.28 -3.57 -7.85
CA GLY A 31 10.93 -4.83 -8.54
C GLY A 31 10.69 -6.03 -7.62
N THR A 32 11.00 -5.94 -6.32
CA THR A 32 10.73 -7.01 -5.35
C THR A 32 9.32 -6.91 -4.73
N ALA A 33 8.93 -7.95 -4.00
CA ALA A 33 7.62 -8.06 -3.38
C ALA A 33 7.66 -8.77 -2.02
N VAL A 34 6.72 -8.40 -1.14
CA VAL A 34 6.41 -9.12 0.09
C VAL A 34 5.19 -10.01 -0.14
N ARG A 35 5.28 -11.28 0.28
CA ARG A 35 4.19 -12.27 0.26
C ARG A 35 3.58 -12.39 1.65
N PHE A 36 2.25 -12.49 1.69
CA PHE A 36 1.45 -12.73 2.89
C PHE A 36 0.65 -14.01 2.64
N GLU A 37 0.88 -15.04 3.46
CA GLU A 37 0.05 -16.24 3.46
C GLU A 37 -1.26 -16.02 4.26
N PRO A 38 -2.32 -16.82 4.04
CA PRO A 38 -3.52 -16.75 4.85
C PRO A 38 -3.21 -16.89 6.36
N GLY A 39 -3.66 -15.92 7.17
CA GLY A 39 -3.42 -15.88 8.61
C GLY A 39 -2.03 -15.39 9.04
N GLN A 40 -1.12 -15.11 8.09
CA GLN A 40 0.20 -14.62 8.43
C GLN A 40 0.16 -13.16 8.88
N THR A 41 0.79 -12.89 10.03
CA THR A 41 1.11 -11.54 10.49
C THR A 41 2.56 -11.22 10.18
N ARG A 42 2.83 -10.03 9.66
CA ARG A 42 4.18 -9.56 9.36
C ARG A 42 4.29 -8.05 9.53
N GLU A 43 5.34 -7.61 10.19
CA GLU A 43 5.71 -6.21 10.23
C GLU A 43 6.48 -5.81 8.96
N VAL A 44 6.13 -4.68 8.38
CA VAL A 44 6.75 -4.14 7.17
C VAL A 44 7.06 -2.67 7.33
N SER A 45 8.18 -2.23 6.79
CA SER A 45 8.53 -0.81 6.76
C SER A 45 7.98 -0.15 5.50
N LEU A 46 7.36 1.02 5.67
CA LEU A 46 6.83 1.82 4.59
C LEU A 46 7.68 3.08 4.37
N ILE A 47 7.68 3.59 3.15
CA ILE A 47 8.30 4.86 2.76
C ILE A 47 7.30 5.67 1.94
N SER A 48 7.29 6.99 2.09
CA SER A 48 6.43 7.89 1.31
C SER A 48 6.77 7.82 -0.17
N PHE A 49 5.77 7.99 -1.03
CA PHE A 49 6.04 8.30 -2.43
C PHE A 49 6.79 9.63 -2.56
N GLY A 50 7.73 9.70 -3.50
CA GLY A 50 8.36 10.96 -3.91
C GLY A 50 7.53 11.67 -4.99
N GLY A 51 8.07 12.76 -5.54
CA GLY A 51 7.41 13.51 -6.62
C GLY A 51 6.18 14.27 -6.14
N SER A 52 5.17 14.43 -7.01
CA SER A 52 3.93 15.17 -6.72
C SER A 52 2.95 14.42 -5.82
N GLN A 53 3.25 13.16 -5.46
CA GLN A 53 2.37 12.27 -4.70
C GLN A 53 0.95 12.15 -5.27
N THR A 54 0.81 12.34 -6.58
CA THR A 54 -0.45 12.14 -7.30
C THR A 54 -0.60 10.66 -7.61
N LEU A 55 -1.53 9.98 -6.94
CA LEU A 55 -1.77 8.55 -7.09
C LEU A 55 -2.98 8.32 -7.99
N THR A 56 -2.80 7.53 -9.06
CA THR A 56 -3.86 7.20 -10.02
C THR A 56 -3.94 5.70 -10.24
N GLY A 57 -5.16 5.16 -10.37
CA GLY A 57 -5.39 3.73 -10.63
C GLY A 57 -5.63 2.89 -9.37
N PHE A 58 -4.59 2.19 -8.90
CA PHE A 58 -4.57 1.21 -7.80
C PHE A 58 -5.88 0.44 -7.57
N GLN A 59 -6.69 0.82 -6.58
CA GLN A 59 -8.07 0.39 -6.47
C GLN A 59 -8.99 1.55 -6.80
N ILE A 60 -10.00 1.26 -7.63
CA ILE A 60 -11.11 2.18 -7.84
C ILE A 60 -11.91 2.18 -6.53
N LYS A 61 -11.57 3.09 -5.62
CA LYS A 61 -12.45 3.46 -4.52
C LYS A 61 -13.42 4.49 -5.06
N GLU A 62 -14.72 4.25 -4.90
CA GLU A 62 -15.71 5.31 -5.12
C GLU A 62 -15.29 6.49 -4.25
N VAL A 63 -14.97 7.60 -4.90
CA VAL A 63 -14.71 8.85 -4.20
C VAL A 63 -16.07 9.32 -3.70
N GLU A 64 -16.33 9.15 -2.41
CA GLU A 64 -17.48 9.77 -1.77
C GLU A 64 -17.20 11.28 -1.76
N THR A 65 -17.66 11.97 -2.82
CA THR A 65 -17.71 13.43 -2.90
C THR A 65 -18.69 13.92 -1.83
N ALA A 66 -18.14 14.60 -0.82
CA ALA A 66 -18.89 15.46 0.09
C ALA A 66 -19.35 16.74 -0.61
#